data_AF-A0A941ZAH3-F1
#
_entry.id   AF-A0A941ZAH3-F1
#
_cell.length_a   1.000
_cell.length_b   1.000
_cell.length_c   1.000
_cell.angle_alpha   90.00
_cell.angle_beta   90.00
_cell.angle_gamma   90.00
#
_symmetry.space_group_name_H-M   'P 1'
#
loop_
_entity.id
_entity.type
_entity.pdbx_description
1 polymer ?
#
loop_
_entity_poly.entity_id
_entity_poly.type
_entity_poly.pdbx_seq_one_letter_code
_entity_poly.pdbx_strand_id
1 'polypeptide(L)' 'MSNFIVRKVAVLGAGVMGAQIAAHCVNAKVPVVLFDLPAKDGPKNGIVTKAIDSRS' A
#
# COMPACT_ATOMS: atom_id res chain seq x y z
N MET A 1 -0.38 8.92 29.40
CA MET A 1 -0.84 8.97 27.99
C MET A 1 -1.23 7.57 27.58
N SER A 2 -2.44 7.37 27.07
CA SER A 2 -2.84 6.08 26.48
C SER A 2 -2.13 5.92 25.13
N ASN A 3 -1.54 4.75 24.89
CA ASN A 3 -0.94 4.44 23.60
C ASN A 3 -2.05 4.34 22.54
N PHE A 4 -1.96 5.17 21.51
CA PHE A 4 -2.85 5.06 20.36
C PHE A 4 -2.41 3.89 19.48
N ILE A 5 -3.25 2.86 19.39
CA ILE A 5 -2.95 1.66 18.59
C ILE A 5 -3.53 1.85 17.19
N VAL A 6 -2.64 1.88 16.19
CA VAL A 6 -3.05 1.93 14.78
C VAL A 6 -3.56 0.55 14.36
N ARG A 7 -4.83 0.48 13.95
CA ARG A 7 -5.49 -0.78 13.57
C ARG A 7 -5.54 -1.03 12.07
N LYS A 8 -5.35 0.01 11.26
CA LYS A 8 -5.39 -0.05 9.79
C LYS A 8 -4.65 1.15 9.21
N VAL A 9 -3.96 0.96 8.09
CA VAL A 9 -3.23 2.00 7.37
C VAL A 9 -3.74 2.08 5.93
N ALA A 10 -3.85 3.31 5.41
CA ALA A 10 -4.02 3.55 3.99
C ALA A 10 -2.78 4.27 3.46
N VAL A 11 -2.17 3.74 2.40
CA VAL A 11 -1.03 4.36 1.72
C VAL A 11 -1.53 4.88 0.37
N LEU A 12 -1.39 6.19 0.15
CA LEU A 12 -1.78 6.87 -1.08
C LEU A 12 -0.52 7.12 -1.93
N GLY A 13 -0.39 6.35 -3.01
CA GLY A 13 0.78 6.27 -3.87
C GLY A 13 1.41 4.89 -3.81
N ALA A 14 1.34 4.13 -4.91
CA ALA A 14 1.91 2.81 -5.09
C ALA A 14 3.26 2.85 -5.84
N GLY A 15 3.95 4.00 -5.80
CA GLY A 15 5.35 4.08 -6.19
C GLY A 15 6.26 3.25 -5.29
N VAL A 16 7.56 3.20 -5.61
CA VAL A 16 8.56 2.39 -4.89
C VAL A 16 8.58 2.61 -3.39
N MET A 17 8.50 3.87 -2.94
CA MET A 17 8.47 4.20 -1.51
C MET A 17 7.14 3.78 -0.85
N GLY A 18 6.00 4.02 -1.50
CA GLY A 18 4.69 3.69 -0.94
C GLY A 18 4.48 2.19 -0.78
N ALA A 19 4.92 1.40 -1.76
CA ALA A 19 4.91 -0.06 -1.67
C ALA A 19 5.77 -0.58 -0.50
N GLN A 20 6.94 0.02 -0.26
CA GLN A 20 7.82 -0.34 0.86
C GLN A 20 7.22 0.01 2.22
N ILE A 21 6.58 1.18 2.34
CA ILE A 21 5.87 1.57 3.56
C ILE A 21 4.72 0.60 3.83
N ALA A 22 3.94 0.27 2.80
CA ALA A 22 2.85 -0.71 2.91
C ALA A 22 3.37 -2.08 3.36
N ALA A 23 4.45 -2.58 2.76
CA ALA A 23 5.09 -3.84 3.13
C ALA A 23 5.58 -3.83 4.59
N HIS A 24 6.18 -2.74 5.04
CA HIS A 24 6.62 -2.60 6.44
C HIS A 24 5.44 -2.68 7.42
N CYS A 25 4.34 -2.00 7.13
CA CYS A 25 3.13 -2.08 7.95
C CYS A 25 2.49 -3.48 7.95
N VAL A 26 2.48 -4.17 6.81
CA VAL A 26 2.03 -5.56 6.72
C VAL A 26 2.90 -6.49 7.57
N ASN A 27 4.23 -6.32 7.53
CA ASN A 27 5.16 -7.08 8.38
C ASN A 27 4.91 -6.83 9.89
N ALA A 28 4.48 -5.63 10.26
CA ALA A 28 4.05 -5.31 11.62
C ALA A 28 2.65 -5.85 11.97
N LYS A 29 2.05 -6.67 11.09
CA LYS A 29 0.68 -7.23 11.20
C LYS A 29 -0.41 -6.16 11.26
N VAL A 30 -0.15 -4.99 10.68
CA VAL A 30 -1.14 -3.93 10.53
C VAL A 30 -1.79 -4.05 9.15
N PRO A 31 -3.12 -4.25 9.05
CA PRO A 31 -3.82 -4.27 7.78
C PRO A 31 -3.57 -2.98 6.99
N VAL A 32 -3.17 -3.12 5.72
CA VAL A 32 -2.87 -1.98 4.85
C VAL A 32 -3.72 -2.03 3.59
N VAL A 33 -4.19 -0.85 3.16
CA VAL A 33 -4.76 -0.64 1.83
C VAL A 33 -3.84 0.28 1.05
N LEU A 34 -3.37 -0.19 -0.11
CA LEU A 34 -2.53 0.59 -1.02
C LEU A 34 -3.41 1.15 -2.14
N PHE A 35 -3.39 2.45 -2.33
CA PHE A 35 -4.13 3.15 -3.38
C PHE A 35 -3.18 3.91 -4.29
N ASP A 36 -3.54 4.01 -5.56
CA ASP A 36 -2.93 4.94 -6.51
C ASP A 36 -4.01 5.48 -7.45
N LEU A 37 -3.64 6.45 -8.27
CA LEU A 37 -4.45 6.89 -9.40
C LEU A 37 -4.75 5.70 -10.32
N PRO A 38 -5.89 5.74 -11.03
CA PRO A 38 -6.19 4.71 -12.01
C PRO A 38 -5.11 4.67 -13.09
N ALA A 39 -4.78 3.46 -13.55
CA ALA A 39 -3.91 3.31 -14.71
C ALA A 39 -4.48 4.06 -15.92
N LYS A 40 -3.59 4.72 -16.69
CA LYS A 40 -3.97 5.42 -17.93
C LYS A 40 -4.53 4.45 -18.98
N ASP A 41 -3.99 3.24 -19.02
CA ASP A 41 -4.40 2.17 -19.93
C ASP A 41 -4.54 0.85 -19.15
N GLY A 42 -5.52 0.03 -19.54
CA GLY A 42 -5.77 -1.28 -18.93
C GLY A 42 -6.58 -1.25 -17.63
N PRO A 43 -6.43 -2.24 -16.73
CA PRO A 43 -7.23 -2.33 -15.52
C PRO A 43 -6.94 -1.16 -14.57
N LYS A 44 -7.98 -0.58 -13.97
CA LYS A 44 -7.87 0.61 -13.08
C LYS A 44 -6.84 0.43 -11.97
N ASN A 45 -6.74 -0.78 -11.40
CA ASN A 45 -5.79 -1.09 -10.33
C ASN A 45 -4.39 -1.47 -10.84
N GLY A 46 -4.10 -1.34 -12.13
CA GLY A 46 -2.86 -1.84 -12.73
C GLY A 46 -1.59 -1.27 -12.11
N ILE A 47 -1.60 -0.02 -11.65
CA ILE A 47 -0.44 0.59 -10.96
C ILE A 47 -0.20 -0.10 -9.60
N VAL A 48 -1.26 -0.28 -8.81
CA VAL A 48 -1.20 -0.95 -7.49
C VAL A 48 -0.82 -2.42 -7.63
N THR A 49 -1.42 -3.14 -8.58
CA THR A 49 -1.12 -4.56 -8.83
C THR A 49 0.35 -4.73 -9.22
N LYS A 50 0.87 -3.91 -10.14
CA LYS A 50 2.30 -3.94 -10.49
C LYS A 50 3.19 -3.68 -9.28
N ALA A 51 2.84 -2.72 -8.43
CA ALA A 51 3.63 -2.38 -7.26
C ALA A 51 3.77 -3.54 -6.26
N ILE A 52 2.70 -4.34 -6.11
CA ILE A 52 2.68 -5.54 -5.25
C ILE A 52 3.43 -6.70 -5.91
N ASP A 53 3.17 -6.95 -7.19
CA ASP A 53 3.71 -8.09 -7.94
C ASP A 53 5.22 -7.97 -8.17
N SER A 54 5.73 -6.74 -8.32
CA SER A 54 7.17 -6.48 -8.49
C SER A 54 8.01 -6.72 -7.22
N ARG A 55 7.35 -6.97 -6.07
CA ARG A 55 7.95 -6.97 -4.73
C ARG A 55 7.54 -8.18 -3.87
N SER A 56 6.73 -9.09 -4.42
CA SER A 56 6.41 -10.40 -3.83
C SER A 56 7.30 -11.48 -4.43
#